data_AF-A0A368GEA5-F1
#
_entry.id   AF-A0A368GEA5-F1
#
_cell.length_a   1.000
_cell.length_b   1.000
_cell.length_c   1.000
_cell.angle_alpha   90.00
_cell.angle_beta   90.00
_cell.angle_gamma   90.00
#
_symmetry.space_group_name_H-M   'P 1'
#
loop_
_entity.id
_entity.type
_entity.pdbx_description
1 polymer ?
#
loop_
_entity_poly.entity_id
_entity_poly.type
_entity_poly.pdbx_seq_one_letter_code
_entity_poly.pdbx_strand_id
1 'polypeptide(L)'
;LFFFSVSYYHKFFEVLLLKVNKEGPLKKDIWRAPGNQAQVRKLSHIMQHGRLVNIANFSVYTAASVIKKFLSKLPGGIFGMENEQVLFNSALHNTDADKQRQVFYRFVLNKVWFQRSVLQMKRFC
;
A
#
# COMPACT_ATOMS: atom_id res chain seq x y z
N LEU A 1 18.49 14.20 -6.91
CA LEU A 1 18.60 12.80 -6.44
C LEU A 1 17.31 12.31 -5.75
N PHE A 2 16.76 13.03 -4.78
CA PHE A 2 15.49 12.70 -4.09
C PHE A 2 14.30 12.47 -5.05
N PHE A 3 14.03 13.39 -5.98
CA PHE A 3 12.95 13.26 -6.98
C PHE A 3 13.02 11.99 -7.85
N PHE A 4 14.24 11.52 -8.18
CA PHE A 4 14.40 10.28 -8.93
C PHE A 4 14.01 9.08 -8.07
N SER A 5 14.51 9.01 -6.83
CA SER A 5 14.18 7.96 -5.86
C SER A 5 12.67 7.76 -5.75
N VAL A 6 11.91 8.82 -5.43
CA VAL A 6 10.45 8.77 -5.27
C VAL A 6 9.73 8.25 -6.52
N SER A 7 10.14 8.71 -7.71
CA SER A 7 9.55 8.24 -8.98
C SER A 7 9.79 6.74 -9.20
N TYR A 8 10.97 6.23 -8.83
CA TYR A 8 11.28 4.81 -8.89
C TYR A 8 10.49 3.99 -7.86
N TYR A 9 10.32 4.48 -6.63
CA TYR A 9 9.48 3.80 -5.62
C TYR A 9 8.04 3.65 -6.08
N HIS A 10 7.45 4.71 -6.66
CA HIS A 10 6.09 4.67 -7.17
C HIS A 10 5.93 3.66 -8.31
N LYS A 11 6.81 3.71 -9.31
CA LYS A 11 6.80 2.75 -10.43
C LYS A 11 6.99 1.32 -9.94
N PHE A 12 7.85 1.09 -8.96
CA PHE A 12 8.10 -0.25 -8.45
C PHE A 12 6.91 -0.80 -7.67
N PHE A 13 6.24 0.03 -6.87
CA PHE A 13 5.01 -0.33 -6.18
C PHE A 13 3.89 -0.74 -7.16
N GLU A 14 3.72 0.00 -8.26
CA GLU A 14 2.77 -0.34 -9.32
C GLU A 14 3.08 -1.71 -9.94
N VAL A 15 4.35 -2.02 -10.22
CA VAL A 15 4.70 -3.31 -10.82
C VAL A 15 4.43 -4.47 -9.87
N LEU A 16 4.68 -4.30 -8.56
CA LEU A 16 4.32 -5.32 -7.56
C LEU A 16 2.79 -5.52 -7.50
N LEU A 17 2.02 -4.44 -7.54
CA LEU A 17 0.55 -4.51 -7.59
C LEU A 17 0.07 -5.24 -8.84
N LEU A 18 0.63 -4.96 -10.02
CA LEU A 18 0.28 -5.63 -11.26
C LEU A 18 0.57 -7.14 -11.20
N LYS A 19 1.71 -7.54 -10.63
CA LYS A 19 2.01 -8.96 -10.42
C LYS A 19 0.97 -9.63 -9.52
N VAL A 20 0.64 -9.00 -8.39
CA VAL A 20 -0.37 -9.54 -7.46
C VAL A 20 -1.76 -9.57 -8.10
N ASN A 21 -2.12 -8.57 -8.91
CA ASN A 21 -3.38 -8.56 -9.63
C ASN A 21 -3.48 -9.71 -10.66
N LYS A 22 -2.37 -9.99 -11.36
CA LYS A 22 -2.31 -11.06 -12.37
C LYS A 22 -2.31 -12.46 -11.75
N GLU A 23 -1.49 -12.69 -10.73
CA GLU A 23 -1.24 -14.03 -10.17
C GLU A 23 -2.08 -14.32 -8.92
N GLY A 24 -2.56 -13.28 -8.24
CA GLY A 24 -3.23 -13.38 -6.95
C GLY A 24 -4.57 -14.09 -6.96
N PRO A 25 -5.48 -13.85 -7.95
CA PRO A 25 -6.77 -14.55 -8.01
C PRO A 25 -6.64 -16.08 -8.13
N LEU A 26 -5.52 -16.57 -8.65
CA LEU A 26 -5.24 -17.99 -8.84
C LEU A 26 -4.65 -18.66 -7.59
N LYS A 27 -4.46 -17.93 -6.50
CA LYS A 27 -3.71 -18.36 -5.32
C LYS A 27 -4.53 -18.12 -4.06
N LYS A 28 -4.56 -19.12 -3.19
CA LYS A 28 -5.25 -19.02 -1.91
C LYS A 28 -4.45 -18.15 -0.95
N ASP A 29 -5.16 -17.37 -0.13
CA ASP A 29 -4.61 -16.68 1.03
C ASP A 29 -3.47 -15.68 0.73
N ILE A 30 -3.46 -15.04 -0.45
CA ILE A 30 -2.39 -14.12 -0.88
C ILE A 30 -2.04 -13.04 0.15
N TRP A 31 -3.06 -12.42 0.74
CA TRP A 31 -2.86 -11.34 1.72
C TRP A 31 -2.65 -11.86 3.14
N ARG A 32 -2.92 -13.14 3.39
CA ARG A 32 -2.86 -13.78 4.71
C ARG A 32 -1.56 -14.56 4.92
N ALA A 33 -1.18 -15.39 3.95
CA ALA A 33 0.03 -16.20 4.00
C ALA A 33 1.29 -15.33 3.90
N PRO A 34 2.33 -15.60 4.72
CA PRO A 34 3.58 -14.85 4.68
C PRO A 34 4.42 -15.24 3.44
N GLY A 35 5.06 -14.24 2.84
CA GLY A 35 6.12 -14.47 1.84
C GLY A 35 7.43 -14.95 2.46
N ASN A 36 8.40 -15.32 1.62
CA ASN A 36 9.73 -15.68 2.08
C ASN A 36 10.43 -14.43 2.68
N GLN A 37 10.71 -14.45 3.97
CA GLN A 37 11.19 -13.27 4.70
C GLN A 37 12.56 -12.77 4.22
N ALA A 38 13.45 -13.65 3.78
CA ALA A 38 14.74 -13.25 3.21
C ALA A 38 14.53 -12.51 1.88
N GLN A 39 13.63 -13.01 1.02
CA GLN A 39 13.27 -12.36 -0.23
C GLN A 39 12.51 -11.04 0.00
N VAL A 40 11.63 -10.97 1.00
CA VAL A 40 10.93 -9.73 1.39
C VAL A 40 11.94 -8.66 1.78
N ARG A 41 12.95 -8.99 2.61
CA ARG A 41 14.03 -8.06 2.99
C ARG A 41 14.84 -7.61 1.78
N LYS A 42 15.27 -8.56 0.93
CA LYS A 42 16.04 -8.29 -0.30
C LYS A 42 15.28 -7.37 -1.24
N LEU A 43 14.01 -7.69 -1.52
CA LEU A 43 13.17 -6.93 -2.45
C LEU A 43 12.84 -5.54 -1.90
N SER A 44 12.57 -5.43 -0.59
CA SER A 44 12.40 -4.12 0.07
C SER A 44 13.65 -3.26 -0.08
N HIS A 45 14.84 -3.80 0.17
CA HIS A 45 16.09 -3.06 0.03
C HIS A 45 16.37 -2.65 -1.42
N ILE A 46 16.10 -3.52 -2.39
CA ILE A 46 16.25 -3.19 -3.82
C ILE A 46 15.32 -2.05 -4.21
N MET A 47 14.05 -2.13 -3.82
CA MET A 47 13.05 -1.08 -4.04
C MET A 47 13.52 0.23 -3.42
N GLN A 48 14.16 0.16 -2.25
CA GLN A 48 14.61 1.36 -1.55
C GLN A 48 15.74 2.14 -2.23
N HIS A 49 16.58 1.42 -2.98
CA HIS A 49 17.76 1.98 -3.63
C HIS A 49 17.55 2.15 -5.15
N GLY A 50 16.32 1.97 -5.65
CA GLY A 50 15.99 2.14 -7.06
C GLY A 50 16.72 1.18 -8.01
N ARG A 51 17.11 -0.01 -7.53
CA ARG A 51 17.83 -0.99 -8.37
C ARG A 51 16.86 -1.80 -9.23
N LEU A 52 17.30 -2.16 -10.44
CA LEU A 52 16.54 -3.06 -11.32
C LEU A 52 16.39 -4.42 -10.64
N VAL A 53 15.20 -5.00 -10.70
CA VAL A 53 14.95 -6.35 -10.21
C VAL A 53 14.13 -7.13 -11.21
N ASN A 54 14.44 -8.41 -11.38
CA ASN A 54 13.55 -9.34 -12.06
C ASN A 54 12.50 -9.87 -11.06
N ILE A 55 11.26 -9.40 -11.20
CA ILE A 55 10.15 -9.73 -10.29
C ILE A 55 9.59 -11.14 -10.60
N ALA A 56 9.89 -11.72 -11.76
CA ALA A 56 9.47 -13.09 -12.08
C ALA A 56 10.02 -14.13 -11.09
N ASN A 57 11.20 -13.87 -10.51
CA ASN A 57 11.85 -14.75 -9.56
C ASN A 57 11.27 -14.70 -8.14
N PHE A 58 10.35 -13.76 -7.88
CA PHE A 58 9.72 -13.61 -6.58
C PHE A 58 8.32 -14.21 -6.60
N SER A 59 7.96 -14.90 -5.53
CA SER A 59 6.59 -15.39 -5.38
C SER A 59 5.61 -14.22 -5.21
N VAL A 60 4.37 -14.43 -5.65
CA VAL A 60 3.27 -13.48 -5.42
C VAL A 60 3.07 -13.19 -3.92
N TYR A 61 3.27 -14.16 -3.04
CA TYR A 61 3.23 -13.97 -1.57
C TYR A 61 4.32 -13.01 -1.07
N THR A 62 5.50 -13.05 -1.68
CA THR A 62 6.61 -12.13 -1.37
C THR A 62 6.29 -10.72 -1.86
N ALA A 63 5.75 -10.59 -3.07
CA ALA A 63 5.27 -9.30 -3.59
C ALA A 63 4.17 -8.70 -2.68
N ALA A 64 3.16 -9.47 -2.31
CA ALA A 64 2.10 -9.06 -1.39
C ALA A 64 2.65 -8.65 -0.01
N SER A 65 3.64 -9.37 0.52
CA SER A 65 4.28 -9.03 1.80
C SER A 65 5.09 -7.74 1.73
N VAL A 66 5.77 -7.46 0.62
CA VAL A 66 6.49 -6.19 0.41
C VAL A 66 5.51 -5.02 0.27
N ILE A 67 4.40 -5.20 -0.45
CA ILE A 67 3.32 -4.20 -0.54
C ILE A 67 2.77 -3.87 0.86
N LYS A 68 2.42 -4.88 1.66
CA LYS A 68 1.94 -4.67 3.04
C LYS A 68 2.96 -3.89 3.89
N LYS A 69 4.24 -4.28 3.82
CA LYS A 69 5.33 -3.63 4.55
C LYS A 69 5.57 -2.19 4.09
N PHE A 70 5.31 -1.90 2.83
CA PHE A 70 5.40 -0.54 2.31
C PHE A 70 4.26 0.34 2.84
N LEU A 71 3.02 -0.15 2.77
CA LEU A 71 1.86 0.55 3.31
C LEU A 71 1.99 0.81 4.81
N SER A 72 2.54 -0.14 5.58
CA SER A 72 2.76 0.03 7.02
C SER A 72 3.84 1.06 7.39
N LYS A 73 4.66 1.50 6.42
CA LYS A 73 5.71 2.51 6.62
C LYS A 73 5.27 3.91 6.22
N LEU A 74 4.04 4.08 5.72
CA LEU A 74 3.53 5.40 5.36
C LEU A 74 3.35 6.24 6.63
N PRO A 75 4.03 7.41 6.73
CA PRO A 75 3.86 8.28 7.88
C PRO A 75 2.43 8.79 7.95
N GLY A 76 1.77 8.58 9.08
CA GLY A 76 0.37 8.95 9.27
C GLY A 76 -0.65 7.97 8.67
N GLY A 77 -0.21 6.82 8.13
CA GLY A 77 -1.13 5.84 7.54
C GLY A 77 -1.70 6.27 6.18
N ILE A 78 -2.58 5.45 5.62
CA ILE A 78 -3.16 5.71 4.29
C ILE A 78 -4.14 6.88 4.36
N PHE A 79 -4.90 6.95 5.46
CA PHE A 79 -5.98 7.91 5.64
C PHE A 79 -5.58 9.11 6.51
N GLY A 80 -4.46 9.07 7.24
CA GLY A 80 -4.13 10.10 8.24
C GLY A 80 -4.74 9.78 9.61
N MET A 81 -4.05 10.09 10.70
CA MET A 81 -4.51 9.75 12.06
C MET A 81 -5.92 10.28 12.39
N GLU A 82 -6.22 11.53 12.00
CA GLU A 82 -7.52 12.16 12.27
C GLU A 82 -8.67 11.43 11.54
N ASN A 83 -8.48 11.09 10.27
CA ASN A 83 -9.51 10.41 9.49
C ASN A 83 -9.65 8.95 9.93
N GLU A 84 -8.55 8.28 10.29
CA GLU A 84 -8.59 6.94 10.86
C GLU A 84 -9.43 6.93 12.14
N GLN A 85 -9.26 7.91 13.03
CA GLN A 85 -10.11 8.06 14.21
C GLN A 85 -11.59 8.23 13.85
N VAL A 86 -11.92 9.08 12.88
CA VAL A 86 -13.32 9.26 12.45
C VAL A 86 -13.88 7.98 11.84
N LEU A 87 -13.11 7.27 11.01
CA LEU A 87 -13.49 6.00 10.42
C LEU A 87 -13.73 4.94 11.50
N PHE A 88 -12.81 4.77 12.45
CA PHE A 88 -12.93 3.82 13.56
C PHE A 88 -14.11 4.15 14.47
N ASN A 89 -14.27 5.40 14.89
CA ASN A 89 -15.40 5.84 15.71
C ASN A 89 -16.72 5.60 14.97
N SER A 90 -16.77 5.87 13.66
CA SER A 90 -17.97 5.61 12.87
C SER A 90 -18.32 4.12 12.81
N ALA A 91 -17.30 3.25 12.66
CA ALA A 91 -17.47 1.81 12.57
C ALA A 91 -17.88 1.16 13.90
N LEU A 92 -17.39 1.69 15.02
CA LEU A 92 -17.68 1.20 16.36
C LEU A 92 -19.05 1.68 16.89
N HIS A 93 -19.46 2.91 16.57
CA HIS A 93 -20.63 3.52 17.19
C HIS A 93 -21.87 3.63 16.29
N ASN A 94 -21.73 3.52 14.96
CA ASN A 94 -22.89 3.47 14.08
C ASN A 94 -23.21 2.01 13.74
N THR A 95 -24.41 1.55 14.05
CA THR A 95 -24.94 0.25 13.61
C THR A 95 -25.55 0.29 12.21
N ASP A 96 -25.77 1.49 11.67
CA ASP A 96 -26.31 1.73 10.33
C ASP A 96 -25.21 1.63 9.27
N ALA A 97 -25.26 0.56 8.48
CA ALA A 97 -24.30 0.26 7.43
C ALA A 97 -24.27 1.34 6.32
N ASP A 98 -25.38 2.02 6.04
CA ASP A 98 -25.43 3.03 4.99
C ASP A 98 -24.80 4.34 5.48
N LYS A 99 -24.97 4.70 6.76
CA LYS A 99 -24.23 5.81 7.36
C LYS A 99 -22.73 5.55 7.41
N GLN A 100 -22.31 4.33 7.78
CA GLN A 100 -20.90 3.93 7.73
C GLN A 100 -20.33 4.05 6.30
N ARG A 101 -21.07 3.60 5.29
CA ARG A 101 -20.68 3.73 3.88
C ARG A 101 -20.55 5.18 3.45
N GLN A 102 -21.49 6.06 3.83
CA GLN A 102 -21.42 7.48 3.49
C GLN A 102 -20.19 8.16 4.09
N VAL A 103 -19.88 7.86 5.36
CA VAL A 103 -18.65 8.34 6.02
C VAL A 103 -17.42 7.84 5.26
N PHE A 104 -17.36 6.54 4.93
CA PHE A 104 -16.26 5.98 4.15
C PHE A 104 -16.10 6.64 2.77
N TYR A 105 -17.19 6.80 2.02
CA TYR A 105 -17.18 7.45 0.70
C TYR A 105 -16.70 8.90 0.78
N ARG A 106 -17.07 9.62 1.84
CA ARG A 106 -16.58 11.00 2.06
C ARG A 106 -15.06 11.07 2.14
N PHE A 107 -14.39 10.04 2.67
CA PHE A 107 -12.93 9.97 2.75
C PHE A 107 -12.29 9.44 1.47
N VAL A 108 -12.86 8.39 0.86
CA VAL A 108 -12.26 7.76 -0.34
C VAL A 108 -12.44 8.60 -1.61
N LEU A 109 -13.60 9.23 -1.80
CA LEU A 109 -13.94 9.98 -3.02
C LEU A 109 -13.45 11.43 -3.00
N ASN A 110 -12.99 11.94 -1.85
CA ASN A 110 -12.39 13.25 -1.78
C ASN A 110 -11.03 13.23 -2.48
N LYS A 111 -10.99 13.64 -3.76
CA LYS A 111 -9.79 13.58 -4.62
C LYS A 111 -8.58 14.33 -4.08
N VAL A 112 -8.80 15.31 -3.20
CA VAL A 112 -7.73 16.04 -2.48
C VAL A 112 -6.90 15.10 -1.60
N TRP A 113 -7.52 14.05 -1.04
CA TRP A 113 -6.85 13.09 -0.14
C TRP A 113 -6.05 12.03 -0.89
N PHE A 114 -6.59 11.42 -1.95
CA PHE A 114 -5.81 10.48 -2.76
C PHE A 114 -4.57 11.16 -3.35
N GLN A 115 -4.72 12.41 -3.82
CA GLN A 115 -3.58 13.17 -4.31
C GLN A 115 -2.64 13.61 -3.17
N ARG A 116 -3.16 13.99 -1.99
CA ARG A 116 -2.33 14.35 -0.82
C ARG A 116 -1.58 13.16 -0.22
N SER A 117 -2.16 11.97 -0.07
CA SER A 117 -1.43 10.79 0.40
C SER A 117 -0.32 10.39 -0.57
N VAL A 118 -0.58 10.51 -1.88
CA VAL A 118 0.45 10.35 -2.93
C VAL A 118 1.48 11.51 -2.93
N LEU A 119 1.09 12.75 -2.59
CA LEU A 119 2.00 13.91 -2.45
C LEU A 119 2.80 13.86 -1.13
N GLN A 120 2.27 13.29 -0.05
CA GLN A 120 2.99 13.04 1.21
C GLN A 120 4.04 11.94 1.00
N MET A 121 3.73 10.93 0.18
CA MET A 121 4.75 10.00 -0.35
C MET A 121 5.82 10.71 -1.20
N LYS A 122 5.50 11.84 -1.85
CA LYS A 122 6.47 12.66 -2.59
C LYS A 122 7.27 13.65 -1.74
N ARG A 123 6.82 13.99 -0.53
CA ARG A 123 7.42 15.04 0.32
C ARG A 123 8.44 14.50 1.33
N PHE A 124 8.40 13.20 1.63
CA PHE A 124 9.20 12.57 2.69
C PHE A 124 10.16 11.48 2.20
N CYS A 125 10.33 11.31 0.88
CA CYS A 125 11.33 10.44 0.26
C CYS A 125 12.20 11.21 -0.72
#